data_AF-A0A9W7FF96-F1
#
_entry.id   AF-A0A9W7FF96-F1
#
_cell.length_a   1.000
_cell.length_b   1.000
_cell.length_c   1.000
_cell.angle_alpha   90.00
_cell.angle_beta   90.00
_cell.angle_gamma   90.00
#
_symmetry.space_group_name_H-M   'P 1'
#
loop_
_entity.id
_entity.type
_entity.pdbx_description
1 polymer ?
#
loop_
_entity_poly.entity_id
_entity_poly.type
_entity_poly.pdbx_seq_one_letter_code
_entity_poly.pdbx_strand_id
1 'polypeptide(L)'
;MFYLSIPFIFECGYRSVLPRVDIPRLCFWDVWGNNVLFGRLSAFIGEWCWMLQISLALQTICEGLAQSLPAHKGLSVTSKFAFSLPFVCLLAEILGTAGPVTKNNWWCICEAVTWTYMFAVASSAALYMFRLIDANEDLKVVNKDARTFCMCLFIIGLGYCPYMLALNIPMYVKRYYEDEDDPNISYLSFAEGLPDISYCHSDDRSWSEWSADAAWMIPYFGPAVWTSIWMTKAPRIETSADAKPLKLSTGENDMEMND
;
A
#
# COMPACT_ATOMS: atom_id res chain seq x y z
N MET A 1 2.86 -0.55 14.55
CA MET A 1 1.85 -1.00 13.55
C MET A 1 0.48 -0.39 13.76
N PHE A 2 -0.17 -0.53 14.93
CA PHE A 2 -1.52 0.02 15.17
C PHE A 2 -1.63 1.54 14.94
N TYR A 3 -0.74 2.34 15.53
CA TYR A 3 -0.78 3.80 15.32
C TYR A 3 -0.55 4.21 13.85
N LEU A 4 0.18 3.40 13.08
CA LEU A 4 0.41 3.62 11.66
C LEU A 4 -0.83 3.29 10.80
N SER A 5 -1.78 2.48 11.29
CA SER A 5 -3.00 2.22 10.52
C SER A 5 -4.00 3.36 10.59
N ILE A 6 -3.97 4.14 11.67
CA ILE A 6 -4.97 5.19 11.93
C ILE A 6 -5.03 6.21 10.79
N PRO A 7 -3.92 6.79 10.30
CA PRO A 7 -3.99 7.79 9.24
C PRO A 7 -4.53 7.25 7.92
N PHE A 8 -4.13 6.04 7.53
CA PHE A 8 -4.59 5.42 6.28
C PHE A 8 -6.06 5.02 6.34
N ILE A 9 -6.52 4.45 7.46
CA ILE A 9 -7.94 4.15 7.68
C ILE A 9 -8.78 5.44 7.64
N PHE A 10 -8.30 6.49 8.31
CA PHE A 10 -8.98 7.79 8.32
C PHE A 10 -9.09 8.35 6.91
N GLU A 11 -7.98 8.43 6.17
CA GLU A 11 -7.96 8.99 4.82
C GLU A 11 -8.86 8.20 3.87
N CYS A 12 -8.74 6.87 3.81
CA CYS A 12 -9.60 6.06 2.97
C CYS A 12 -11.08 6.18 3.35
N GLY A 13 -11.40 6.18 4.65
CA GLY A 13 -12.77 6.37 5.15
C GLY A 13 -13.34 7.72 4.73
N TYR A 14 -12.58 8.80 4.95
CA TYR A 14 -12.93 10.15 4.54
C TYR A 14 -13.15 10.25 3.02
N ARG A 15 -12.22 9.73 2.21
CA ARG A 15 -12.28 9.78 0.73
C ARG A 15 -13.35 8.87 0.12
N SER A 16 -13.78 7.84 0.84
CA SER A 16 -14.94 7.02 0.42
C SER A 16 -16.27 7.77 0.49
N VAL A 17 -16.39 8.75 1.42
CA VAL A 17 -17.59 9.57 1.61
C VAL A 17 -17.52 10.86 0.80
N LEU A 18 -16.33 11.44 0.71
CA LEU A 18 -16.03 12.68 0.00
C LEU A 18 -15.03 12.38 -1.14
N PRO A 19 -15.49 11.71 -2.21
CA PRO A 19 -14.65 11.40 -3.35
C PRO A 19 -14.45 12.64 -4.24
N ARG A 20 -13.31 12.66 -4.92
CA ARG A 20 -12.86 13.73 -5.83
C ARG A 20 -11.85 13.20 -6.82
N VAL A 21 -11.74 13.83 -7.98
CA VAL A 21 -10.69 13.63 -8.98
C VAL A 21 -9.79 14.87 -8.97
N ASP A 22 -8.52 14.65 -8.65
CA ASP A 22 -7.65 15.72 -8.16
C ASP A 22 -7.24 16.73 -9.25
N ILE A 23 -6.84 16.28 -10.44
CA ILE A 23 -6.43 17.18 -11.55
C ILE A 23 -7.56 18.12 -12.01
N PRO A 24 -8.76 17.63 -12.39
CA PRO A 24 -9.85 18.49 -12.86
C PRO A 24 -10.54 19.27 -11.72
N ARG A 25 -10.14 19.06 -10.45
CA ARG A 25 -10.80 19.63 -9.26
C ARG A 25 -12.28 19.25 -9.17
N LEU A 26 -12.58 18.03 -9.60
CA LEU A 26 -13.92 17.49 -9.59
C LEU A 26 -14.20 16.92 -8.21
N CYS A 27 -15.22 17.42 -7.51
CA CYS A 27 -15.59 16.90 -6.20
C CYS A 27 -17.08 16.54 -6.20
N PHE A 28 -17.40 15.38 -5.64
CA PHE A 28 -18.79 14.90 -5.66
C PHE A 28 -19.71 15.79 -4.81
N TRP A 29 -19.16 16.28 -3.69
CA TRP A 29 -19.79 17.24 -2.78
C TRP A 29 -18.92 18.48 -2.67
N ASP A 30 -19.50 19.66 -2.93
CA ASP A 30 -18.86 20.95 -2.68
C ASP A 30 -19.01 21.34 -1.20
N VAL A 31 -18.10 20.83 -0.39
CA VAL A 31 -18.00 21.14 1.05
C VAL A 31 -16.54 21.44 1.37
N TRP A 32 -16.30 22.30 2.36
CA TRP A 32 -14.96 22.77 2.73
C TRP A 32 -13.93 21.63 2.90
N GLY A 33 -14.37 20.49 3.44
CA GLY A 33 -13.51 19.33 3.63
C GLY A 33 -13.05 18.65 2.34
N ASN A 34 -13.82 18.71 1.24
CA ASN A 34 -13.60 17.90 0.02
C ASN A 34 -12.68 18.55 -1.03
N ASN A 35 -11.79 19.46 -0.61
CA ASN A 35 -10.83 20.07 -1.53
C ASN A 35 -9.63 19.15 -1.79
N VAL A 36 -8.93 19.41 -2.89
CA VAL A 36 -7.79 18.59 -3.35
C VAL A 36 -6.60 18.70 -2.39
N LEU A 37 -6.32 19.87 -1.83
CA LEU A 37 -5.23 20.07 -0.88
C LEU A 37 -5.38 19.20 0.37
N PHE A 38 -6.51 19.29 1.06
CA PHE A 38 -6.78 18.47 2.24
C PHE A 38 -6.72 16.98 1.89
N GLY A 39 -7.27 16.64 0.73
CA GLY A 39 -7.19 15.30 0.20
C GLY A 39 -5.77 14.77 0.06
N ARG A 40 -4.90 15.53 -0.61
CA ARG A 40 -3.53 15.10 -0.87
C ARG A 40 -2.68 15.10 0.38
N LEU A 41 -2.89 16.03 1.31
CA LEU A 41 -2.23 16.00 2.62
C LEU A 41 -2.66 14.77 3.45
N SER A 42 -3.95 14.45 3.46
CA SER A 42 -4.44 13.28 4.18
C SER A 42 -3.86 11.99 3.60
N ALA A 43 -3.80 11.91 2.27
CA ALA A 43 -3.31 10.74 1.55
C ALA A 43 -1.79 10.62 1.67
N PHE A 44 -1.04 11.72 1.62
CA PHE A 44 0.39 11.76 1.91
C PHE A 44 0.72 11.09 3.25
N ILE A 45 0.02 11.49 4.32
CA ILE A 45 0.26 10.94 5.65
C ILE A 45 -0.22 9.48 5.73
N GLY A 46 -1.40 9.19 5.16
CA GLY A 46 -2.00 7.85 5.14
C GLY A 46 -1.14 6.83 4.41
N GLU A 47 -0.86 7.08 3.14
CA GLU A 47 -0.11 6.23 2.22
C GLU A 47 1.31 6.00 2.74
N TRP A 48 1.96 7.03 3.29
CA TRP A 48 3.28 6.88 3.91
C TRP A 48 3.26 5.98 5.15
N CYS A 49 2.27 6.17 6.03
CA CYS A 49 2.09 5.30 7.20
C CYS A 49 1.78 3.85 6.79
N TRP A 50 0.98 3.66 5.75
CA TRP A 50 0.67 2.35 5.20
C TRP A 50 1.91 1.66 4.63
N MET A 51 2.73 2.39 3.87
CA MET A 51 3.99 1.85 3.34
C MET A 51 5.00 1.55 4.45
N LEU A 52 5.03 2.35 5.53
CA LEU A 52 5.81 2.03 6.73
C LEU A 52 5.36 0.70 7.35
N GLN A 53 4.06 0.39 7.38
CA GLN A 53 3.58 -0.91 7.86
C GLN A 53 4.09 -2.06 7.00
N ILE A 54 4.01 -1.94 5.67
CA ILE A 54 4.54 -2.97 4.73
C ILE A 54 6.04 -3.16 4.95
N SER A 55 6.79 -2.06 4.98
CA SER A 55 8.24 -2.06 5.16
C SER A 55 8.65 -2.74 6.47
N LEU A 56 8.01 -2.38 7.59
CA LEU A 56 8.30 -2.96 8.90
C LEU A 56 7.92 -4.44 8.97
N ALA A 57 6.81 -4.86 8.35
CA ALA A 57 6.41 -6.27 8.32
C ALA A 57 7.43 -7.12 7.53
N LEU A 58 7.84 -6.65 6.35
CA LEU A 58 8.85 -7.32 5.53
C LEU A 58 10.21 -7.40 6.25
N GLN A 59 10.63 -6.33 6.92
CA GLN A 59 11.88 -6.31 7.71
C GLN A 59 11.81 -7.29 8.89
N THR A 60 10.71 -7.31 9.62
CA THR A 60 10.53 -8.22 10.76
C THR A 60 10.62 -9.69 10.32
N ILE A 61 10.01 -10.04 9.19
CA ILE A 61 10.12 -11.39 8.61
C ILE A 61 11.56 -11.66 8.16
N CYS A 62 12.21 -10.72 7.46
CA CYS A 62 13.60 -10.86 7.02
C CYS A 62 14.55 -11.12 8.20
N GLU A 63 14.42 -10.37 9.28
CA GLU A 63 15.26 -10.49 10.47
C GLU A 63 15.13 -11.88 11.11
N GLY A 64 13.91 -12.36 11.31
CA GLY A 64 13.71 -13.69 11.89
C GLY A 64 14.12 -14.83 10.95
N LEU A 65 13.94 -14.68 9.63
CA LEU A 65 14.52 -15.60 8.66
C LEU A 65 16.04 -15.58 8.68
N ALA A 66 16.67 -14.41 8.84
CA ALA A 66 18.14 -14.31 8.86
C ALA A 66 18.74 -14.98 10.11
N GLN A 67 18.03 -14.95 11.23
CA GLN A 67 18.41 -15.67 12.44
C GLN A 67 18.28 -17.19 12.27
N SER A 68 17.20 -17.63 11.61
CA SER A 68 16.94 -19.06 11.38
C SER A 68 17.79 -19.65 10.24
N LEU A 69 18.19 -18.84 9.27
CA LEU A 69 18.87 -19.22 8.03
C LEU A 69 20.09 -18.32 7.75
N PRO A 70 21.13 -18.32 8.60
CA PRO A 70 22.24 -17.36 8.54
C PRO A 70 23.09 -17.43 7.26
N ALA A 71 23.06 -18.55 6.53
CA ALA A 71 23.78 -18.72 5.27
C ALA A 71 23.13 -17.98 4.07
N HIS A 72 21.89 -17.51 4.19
CA HIS A 72 21.14 -16.92 3.08
C HIS A 72 21.43 -15.42 2.90
N LYS A 73 22.45 -15.11 2.09
CA LYS A 73 22.87 -13.72 1.78
C LYS A 73 21.78 -12.84 1.16
N GLY A 74 20.78 -13.44 0.49
CA GLY A 74 19.67 -12.71 -0.14
C GLY A 74 18.77 -11.96 0.84
N LEU A 75 18.73 -12.38 2.12
CA LEU A 75 17.92 -11.72 3.16
C LEU A 75 18.42 -10.31 3.49
N SER A 76 19.74 -10.08 3.48
CA SER A 76 20.30 -8.73 3.72
C SER A 76 19.90 -7.76 2.61
N VAL A 77 19.92 -8.21 1.36
CA VAL A 77 19.50 -7.41 0.19
C VAL A 77 18.00 -7.14 0.25
N THR A 78 17.20 -8.18 0.54
CA THR A 78 15.74 -8.07 0.68
C THR A 78 15.34 -7.07 1.77
N SER A 79 16.02 -7.12 2.93
CA SER A 79 15.79 -6.20 4.03
C SER A 79 16.09 -4.74 3.65
N LYS A 80 17.17 -4.49 2.89
CA LYS A 80 17.51 -3.14 2.41
C LYS A 80 16.46 -2.59 1.45
N PHE A 81 15.97 -3.43 0.53
CA PHE A 81 14.89 -3.04 -0.36
C PHE A 81 13.60 -2.75 0.41
N ALA A 82 13.22 -3.60 1.37
CA ALA A 82 12.07 -3.36 2.23
C ALA A 82 12.20 -2.04 3.00
N PHE A 83 13.38 -1.73 3.55
CA PHE A 83 13.67 -0.47 4.24
C PHE A 83 13.55 0.76 3.33
N SER A 84 13.86 0.64 2.04
CA SER A 84 13.75 1.76 1.10
C SER A 84 12.30 2.15 0.73
N LEU A 85 11.33 1.24 0.89
CA LEU A 85 9.96 1.45 0.39
C LEU A 85 9.30 2.75 0.90
N PRO A 86 9.37 3.12 2.19
CA PRO A 86 8.75 4.36 2.67
C PRO A 86 9.36 5.62 2.05
N PHE A 87 10.65 5.60 1.68
CA PHE A 87 11.31 6.74 1.03
C PHE A 87 10.91 6.87 -0.43
N VAL A 88 10.73 5.74 -1.12
CA VAL A 88 10.19 5.71 -2.47
C VAL A 88 8.72 6.17 -2.46
N CYS A 89 7.96 5.83 -1.42
CA CYS A 89 6.58 6.32 -1.23
C CYS A 89 6.54 7.84 -1.01
N LEU A 90 7.47 8.41 -0.23
CA LEU A 90 7.58 9.88 -0.13
C LEU A 90 7.77 10.54 -1.50
N LEU A 91 8.61 9.96 -2.36
CA LEU A 91 8.76 10.46 -3.73
C LEU A 91 7.46 10.34 -4.51
N ALA A 92 6.77 9.21 -4.42
CA ALA A 92 5.47 9.01 -5.08
C ALA A 92 4.45 10.08 -4.64
N GLU A 93 4.35 10.36 -3.34
CA GLU A 93 3.42 11.38 -2.81
C GLU A 93 3.79 12.81 -3.24
N ILE A 94 5.08 13.13 -3.33
CA ILE A 94 5.53 14.43 -3.87
C ILE A 94 5.09 14.57 -5.33
N LEU A 95 5.29 13.53 -6.15
CA LEU A 95 4.88 13.51 -7.54
C LEU A 95 3.34 13.59 -7.66
N GLY A 96 2.61 12.80 -6.87
CA GLY A 96 1.16 12.78 -6.85
C GLY A 96 0.53 14.07 -6.33
N THR A 97 1.26 14.86 -5.54
CA THR A 97 0.83 16.21 -5.15
C THR A 97 1.18 17.25 -6.22
N ALA A 98 2.32 17.09 -6.90
CA ALA A 98 2.74 17.99 -7.98
C ALA A 98 1.77 17.96 -9.19
N GLY A 99 1.20 16.80 -9.52
CA GLY A 99 0.24 16.64 -10.62
C GLY A 99 -0.97 17.54 -10.48
N PRO A 100 -1.78 17.40 -9.41
CA PRO A 100 -2.89 18.30 -9.15
C PRO A 100 -2.44 19.75 -9.06
N VAL A 101 -1.38 20.09 -8.30
CA VAL A 101 -0.91 21.48 -8.18
C VAL A 101 -0.66 22.11 -9.55
N THR A 102 0.03 21.42 -10.45
CA THR A 102 0.37 21.97 -11.79
C THR A 102 -0.69 21.70 -12.86
N LYS A 103 -1.73 20.92 -12.55
CA LYS A 103 -2.70 20.35 -13.52
C LYS A 103 -2.03 19.54 -14.64
N ASN A 104 -0.82 19.04 -14.42
CA ASN A 104 -0.06 18.31 -15.43
C ASN A 104 -0.07 16.79 -15.13
N ASN A 105 -0.68 16.02 -16.03
CA ASN A 105 -0.80 14.56 -15.93
C ASN A 105 0.55 13.82 -15.95
N TRP A 106 1.64 14.44 -16.42
CA TRP A 106 2.99 13.86 -16.40
C TRP A 106 3.41 13.40 -15.00
N TRP A 107 3.12 14.22 -13.98
CA TRP A 107 3.47 13.87 -12.61
C TRP A 107 2.71 12.64 -12.10
N CYS A 108 1.44 12.48 -12.51
CA CYS A 108 0.64 11.29 -12.20
C CYS A 108 1.19 10.03 -12.90
N ILE A 109 1.76 10.16 -14.10
CA ILE A 109 2.48 9.06 -14.75
C ILE A 109 3.70 8.66 -13.90
N CYS A 110 4.51 9.62 -13.46
CA CYS A 110 5.68 9.35 -12.62
C CYS A 110 5.31 8.75 -11.26
N GLU A 111 4.27 9.25 -10.61
CA GLU A 111 3.69 8.69 -9.39
C GLU A 111 3.28 7.23 -9.61
N ALA A 112 2.48 6.96 -10.65
CA ALA A 112 1.97 5.63 -10.96
C ALA A 112 3.11 4.63 -11.25
N VAL A 113 4.16 5.05 -11.97
CA VAL A 113 5.37 4.25 -12.19
C VAL A 113 6.09 3.95 -10.88
N THR A 114 6.20 4.94 -9.99
CA THR A 114 6.86 4.79 -8.69
C THR A 114 6.12 3.80 -7.79
N TRP A 115 4.79 3.88 -7.76
CA TRP A 115 3.95 2.90 -7.06
C TRP A 115 4.09 1.49 -7.63
N THR A 116 4.08 1.36 -8.96
CA THR A 116 4.28 0.08 -9.65
C THR A 116 5.61 -0.56 -9.27
N TYR A 117 6.68 0.24 -9.23
CA TYR A 117 8.00 -0.21 -8.80
C TYR A 117 8.00 -0.70 -7.35
N MET A 118 7.43 0.06 -6.41
CA MET A 118 7.37 -0.32 -5.00
C MET A 118 6.68 -1.67 -4.79
N PHE A 119 5.52 -1.87 -5.42
CA PHE A 119 4.81 -3.15 -5.32
C PHE A 119 5.54 -4.28 -6.01
N ALA A 120 6.18 -4.05 -7.16
CA ALA A 120 7.00 -5.07 -7.80
C ALA A 120 8.14 -5.55 -6.89
N VAL A 121 8.81 -4.62 -6.20
CA VAL A 121 9.87 -4.93 -5.23
C VAL A 121 9.29 -5.65 -4.00
N ALA A 122 8.23 -5.11 -3.38
CA ALA A 122 7.62 -5.67 -2.18
C ALA A 122 7.08 -7.10 -2.43
N SER A 123 6.40 -7.33 -3.55
CA SER A 123 5.84 -8.62 -3.92
C SER A 123 6.92 -9.63 -4.32
N SER A 124 8.02 -9.19 -4.95
CA SER A 124 9.17 -10.07 -5.24
C SER A 124 9.90 -10.49 -3.96
N ALA A 125 10.10 -9.54 -3.03
CA ALA A 125 10.64 -9.81 -1.70
C ALA A 125 9.75 -10.79 -0.92
N ALA A 126 8.44 -10.59 -0.98
CA ALA A 126 7.45 -11.47 -0.35
C ALA A 126 7.50 -12.88 -0.94
N LEU A 127 7.55 -13.03 -2.26
CA LEU A 127 7.69 -14.34 -2.91
C LEU A 127 9.00 -15.03 -2.48
N TYR A 128 10.11 -14.31 -2.45
CA TYR A 128 11.39 -14.85 -2.01
C TYR A 128 11.31 -15.40 -0.58
N MET A 129 10.79 -14.60 0.35
CA MET A 129 10.62 -15.04 1.75
C MET A 129 9.62 -16.19 1.89
N PHE A 130 8.52 -16.17 1.13
CA PHE A 130 7.58 -17.29 1.08
C PHE A 130 8.30 -18.59 0.68
N ARG A 131 9.13 -18.55 -0.36
CA ARG A 131 9.88 -19.72 -0.83
C ARG A 131 10.87 -20.23 0.20
N LEU A 132 11.51 -19.33 0.96
CA LEU A 132 12.40 -19.73 2.06
C LEU A 132 11.62 -20.40 3.19
N ILE A 133 10.47 -19.86 3.59
CA ILE A 133 9.62 -20.47 4.61
C ILE A 133 9.13 -21.84 4.13
N ASP A 134 8.63 -21.94 2.90
CA ASP A 134 8.01 -23.16 2.36
C ASP A 134 9.01 -24.29 2.09
N ALA A 135 10.28 -23.95 1.81
CA ALA A 135 11.35 -24.92 1.62
C ALA A 135 11.88 -25.54 2.93
N ASN A 136 11.54 -24.97 4.09
CA ASN A 136 11.98 -25.43 5.40
C ASN A 136 10.76 -25.92 6.21
N GLU A 137 10.60 -27.24 6.36
CA GLU A 137 9.41 -27.82 7.01
C GLU A 137 9.18 -27.30 8.45
N ASP A 138 10.24 -27.14 9.24
CA ASP A 138 10.13 -26.58 10.60
C ASP A 138 9.58 -25.15 10.59
N LEU A 139 10.10 -24.29 9.71
CA LEU A 139 9.64 -22.91 9.57
C LEU A 139 8.22 -22.85 9.04
N LYS A 140 7.88 -23.70 8.07
CA LYS A 140 6.57 -23.77 7.42
C LYS A 140 5.45 -24.12 8.39
N VAL A 141 5.68 -25.08 9.29
CA VAL A 141 4.67 -25.54 10.26
C VAL A 141 4.38 -24.46 11.31
N VAL A 142 5.42 -23.80 11.80
CA VAL A 142 5.33 -22.80 12.88
C VAL A 142 4.86 -21.44 12.34
N ASN A 143 5.35 -21.00 11.18
CA ASN A 143 5.22 -19.62 10.71
C ASN A 143 4.11 -19.41 9.67
N LYS A 144 2.91 -19.95 9.94
CA LYS A 144 1.76 -19.88 9.01
C LYS A 144 1.33 -18.46 8.70
N ASP A 145 1.40 -17.55 9.67
CA ASP A 145 0.99 -16.16 9.50
C ASP A 145 1.96 -15.40 8.59
N ALA A 146 3.28 -15.55 8.80
CA ALA A 146 4.30 -14.95 7.92
C ALA A 146 4.20 -15.50 6.50
N ARG A 147 4.00 -16.81 6.36
CA ARG A 147 3.78 -17.48 5.08
C ARG A 147 2.55 -16.92 4.35
N THR A 148 1.43 -16.78 5.07
CA THR A 148 0.18 -16.23 4.52
C THR A 148 0.37 -14.78 4.10
N PHE A 149 1.03 -13.97 4.93
CA PHE A 149 1.35 -12.58 4.60
C PHE A 149 2.15 -12.45 3.33
N CYS A 150 3.26 -13.19 3.22
CA CYS A 150 4.10 -13.16 2.04
C CYS A 150 3.34 -13.60 0.77
N MET A 151 2.51 -14.64 0.86
CA MET A 151 1.70 -15.09 -0.27
C MET A 151 0.64 -14.06 -0.68
N CYS A 152 -0.08 -13.48 0.28
CA CYS A 152 -1.07 -12.44 0.00
C CYS A 152 -0.43 -11.21 -0.65
N LEU A 153 0.69 -10.72 -0.13
CA LEU A 153 1.40 -9.57 -0.71
C LEU A 153 1.93 -9.87 -2.12
N PHE A 154 2.36 -11.10 -2.39
CA PHE A 154 2.72 -11.53 -3.74
C PHE A 154 1.50 -11.51 -4.69
N ILE A 155 0.36 -12.08 -4.27
CA ILE A 155 -0.88 -12.10 -5.05
C ILE A 155 -1.38 -10.67 -5.34
N ILE A 156 -1.30 -9.77 -4.35
CA ILE A 156 -1.66 -8.36 -4.53
C ILE A 156 -0.79 -7.74 -5.63
N GLY A 157 0.53 -7.98 -5.63
CA GLY A 157 1.41 -7.48 -6.69
C GLY A 157 1.10 -8.05 -8.07
N LEU A 158 0.72 -9.33 -8.15
CA LEU A 158 0.30 -9.97 -9.40
C LEU A 158 -0.99 -9.34 -9.99
N GLY A 159 -1.86 -8.77 -9.16
CA GLY A 159 -3.01 -8.00 -9.63
C GLY A 159 -2.66 -6.54 -9.91
N TYR A 160 -1.99 -5.90 -8.96
CA TYR A 160 -1.71 -4.47 -8.95
C TYR A 160 -0.77 -4.05 -10.08
N CYS A 161 0.37 -4.72 -10.26
CA CYS A 161 1.36 -4.28 -11.25
C CYS A 161 0.82 -4.39 -12.69
N PRO A 162 0.17 -5.49 -13.11
CA PRO A 162 -0.46 -5.54 -14.43
C PRO A 162 -1.57 -4.50 -14.60
N TYR A 163 -2.40 -4.27 -13.57
CA TYR A 163 -3.41 -3.20 -13.61
C TYR A 163 -2.77 -1.83 -13.86
N MET A 164 -1.69 -1.52 -13.14
CA MET A 164 -0.99 -0.24 -13.30
C MET A 164 -0.42 -0.09 -14.71
N LEU A 165 0.25 -1.11 -15.22
CA LEU A 165 0.90 -1.07 -16.53
C LEU A 165 -0.08 -1.08 -17.70
N ALA A 166 -1.21 -1.78 -17.57
CA ALA A 166 -2.16 -1.97 -18.68
C ALA A 166 -3.29 -0.94 -18.72
N LEU A 167 -3.67 -0.37 -17.56
CA LEU A 167 -4.85 0.49 -17.46
C LEU A 167 -4.51 1.85 -16.85
N ASN A 168 -3.88 1.89 -15.67
CA ASN A 168 -3.71 3.14 -14.92
C ASN A 168 -2.69 4.09 -15.56
N ILE A 169 -1.47 3.61 -15.85
CA ILE A 169 -0.43 4.42 -16.51
C ILE A 169 -0.90 4.84 -17.92
N PRO A 170 -1.43 3.95 -18.78
CA PRO A 170 -1.95 4.34 -20.08
C PRO A 170 -3.06 5.40 -20.03
N MET A 171 -3.94 5.36 -19.01
CA MET A 171 -4.95 6.41 -18.80
C MET A 171 -4.31 7.79 -18.60
N TYR A 172 -3.30 7.90 -17.73
CA TYR A 172 -2.61 9.18 -17.51
C TYR A 172 -1.76 9.61 -18.70
N VAL A 173 -1.13 8.67 -19.41
CA VAL A 173 -0.42 8.96 -20.67
C VAL A 173 -1.37 9.54 -21.70
N LYS A 174 -2.55 8.94 -21.87
CA LYS A 174 -3.58 9.43 -22.78
C LYS A 174 -4.01 10.85 -22.39
N ARG A 175 -4.36 11.08 -21.12
CA ARG A 175 -4.74 12.42 -20.60
C ARG A 175 -3.63 13.46 -20.83
N TYR A 176 -2.37 13.09 -20.60
CA TYR A 176 -1.24 13.99 -20.84
C TYR A 176 -1.17 14.43 -22.31
N TYR A 177 -1.27 13.52 -23.27
CA TYR A 177 -1.25 13.91 -24.68
C TYR A 177 -2.51 14.66 -25.12
N GLU A 178 -3.68 14.34 -24.56
CA GLU A 178 -4.91 15.11 -24.79
C GLU A 178 -4.77 16.56 -24.29
N ASP A 179 -4.12 16.78 -23.15
CA ASP A 179 -3.83 18.12 -22.62
C ASP A 179 -2.79 18.87 -23.48
N GLU A 180 -1.75 18.18 -23.97
CA GLU A 180 -0.71 18.78 -24.84
C GLU A 180 -1.26 19.20 -26.21
N ASP A 181 -2.25 18.46 -26.73
CA ASP A 181 -2.85 18.72 -28.04
C ASP A 181 -3.95 19.81 -27.99
N ASP A 182 -4.49 20.13 -26.81
CA ASP A 182 -5.52 21.18 -26.64
C ASP A 182 -4.89 22.55 -26.36
N PRO A 183 -4.98 23.53 -27.30
CA PRO A 183 -4.39 24.85 -27.12
C PRO A 183 -5.07 25.69 -26.01
N ASN A 184 -6.20 25.25 -25.47
CA ASN A 184 -6.92 25.95 -24.40
C ASN A 184 -6.48 25.48 -23.01
N ILE A 185 -5.73 24.38 -22.91
CA ILE A 185 -5.22 23.89 -21.63
C ILE A 185 -3.92 24.60 -21.31
N SER A 186 -3.84 25.12 -20.09
CA SER A 186 -2.62 25.72 -19.55
C SER A 186 -2.27 25.08 -18.21
N TYR A 187 -1.02 24.64 -18.09
CA TYR A 187 -0.49 24.17 -16.82
C TYR A 187 -0.26 25.33 -15.88
N LEU A 188 -0.50 25.08 -14.60
CA LEU A 188 -0.24 26.05 -13.54
C LEU A 188 1.20 25.94 -13.08
N SER A 189 1.82 27.08 -12.79
CA SER A 189 3.01 27.08 -11.94
C SER A 189 2.65 26.61 -10.53
N PHE A 190 3.64 26.18 -9.75
CA PHE A 190 3.41 25.80 -8.34
C PHE A 190 2.80 26.93 -7.51
N ALA A 191 3.18 28.19 -7.79
CA ALA A 191 2.68 29.35 -7.06
C ALA A 191 1.19 29.61 -7.33
N GLU A 192 0.73 29.36 -8.57
CA GLU A 192 -0.67 29.49 -8.97
C GLU A 192 -1.49 28.27 -8.51
N GLY A 193 -0.88 27.09 -8.59
CA GLY A 193 -1.50 25.81 -8.31
C GLY A 193 -1.85 25.57 -6.84
N LEU A 194 -0.97 25.97 -5.91
CA LEU A 194 -1.18 25.78 -4.48
C LEU A 194 -2.47 26.41 -3.94
N PRO A 195 -2.80 27.69 -4.23
CA PRO A 195 -4.10 28.23 -3.86
C PRO A 195 -5.24 27.58 -4.66
N ASP A 196 -5.05 27.24 -5.93
CA ASP A 196 -6.08 26.62 -6.79
C ASP A 196 -6.55 25.25 -6.26
N ILE A 197 -5.65 24.38 -5.79
CA ILE A 197 -6.02 23.06 -5.22
C ILE A 197 -6.81 23.14 -3.90
N SER A 198 -6.94 24.33 -3.31
CA SER A 198 -7.75 24.55 -2.10
C SER A 198 -9.25 24.68 -2.40
N TYR A 199 -9.64 24.67 -3.67
CA TYR A 199 -11.03 24.82 -4.12
C TYR A 199 -11.53 23.61 -4.91
N CYS A 200 -12.85 23.44 -4.89
CA CYS A 200 -13.54 22.60 -5.86
C CYS A 200 -13.97 23.46 -7.06
N HIS A 201 -13.82 22.97 -8.29
CA HIS A 201 -14.22 23.74 -9.48
C HIS A 201 -15.37 23.12 -10.27
N SER A 202 -15.71 21.85 -10.02
CA SER A 202 -16.83 21.19 -10.68
C SER A 202 -17.49 20.18 -9.73
N ASP A 203 -18.82 20.15 -9.75
CA ASP A 203 -19.67 19.19 -9.05
C ASP A 203 -20.35 18.20 -10.01
N ASP A 204 -19.81 18.00 -11.21
CA ASP A 204 -20.37 17.05 -12.17
C ASP A 204 -20.36 15.62 -11.60
N ARG A 205 -21.53 14.98 -11.60
CA ARG A 205 -21.75 13.61 -11.09
C ARG A 205 -22.00 12.61 -12.22
N SER A 206 -21.80 13.03 -13.46
CA SER A 206 -21.97 12.17 -14.63
C SER A 206 -20.98 11.01 -14.59
N TRP A 207 -21.45 9.79 -14.82
CA TRP A 207 -20.60 8.59 -14.72
C TRP A 207 -19.42 8.63 -15.70
N SER A 208 -19.56 9.33 -16.83
CA SER A 208 -18.48 9.53 -17.81
C SER A 208 -17.21 10.12 -17.18
N GLU A 209 -17.35 11.12 -16.31
CA GLU A 209 -16.21 11.80 -15.67
C GLU A 209 -15.54 10.93 -14.59
N TRP A 210 -16.32 10.10 -13.91
CA TRP A 210 -15.85 9.34 -12.75
C TRP A 210 -15.39 7.91 -13.09
N SER A 211 -15.89 7.33 -14.18
CA SER A 211 -15.75 5.89 -14.47
C SER A 211 -14.30 5.42 -14.57
N ALA A 212 -13.42 6.25 -15.15
CA ALA A 212 -12.01 5.94 -15.31
C ALA A 212 -11.30 5.89 -13.94
N ASP A 213 -11.58 6.85 -13.07
CA ASP A 213 -10.95 6.96 -11.75
C ASP A 213 -11.57 6.02 -10.71
N ALA A 214 -12.86 5.69 -10.85
CA ALA A 214 -13.54 4.72 -10.00
C ALA A 214 -12.81 3.36 -9.96
N ALA A 215 -12.16 2.97 -11.07
CA ALA A 215 -11.44 1.71 -11.18
C ALA A 215 -10.30 1.56 -10.16
N TRP A 216 -9.56 2.64 -9.86
CA TRP A 216 -8.52 2.61 -8.83
C TRP A 216 -9.07 3.02 -7.45
N MET A 217 -10.05 3.92 -7.40
CA MET A 217 -10.61 4.40 -6.13
C MET A 217 -11.32 3.29 -5.33
N ILE A 218 -12.07 2.41 -6.01
CA ILE A 218 -12.79 1.32 -5.33
C ILE A 218 -11.85 0.36 -4.58
N PRO A 219 -10.82 -0.24 -5.21
CA PRO A 219 -9.90 -1.12 -4.50
C PRO A 219 -9.07 -0.37 -3.44
N TYR A 220 -8.78 0.92 -3.68
CA TYR A 220 -8.02 1.76 -2.78
C TYR A 220 -8.81 2.10 -1.50
N PHE A 221 -10.00 2.71 -1.61
CA PHE A 221 -10.79 3.13 -0.45
C PHE A 221 -11.54 1.98 0.24
N GLY A 222 -11.64 0.81 -0.39
CA GLY A 222 -12.28 -0.38 0.20
C GLY A 222 -11.25 -1.42 0.67
N PRO A 223 -10.92 -2.42 -0.16
CA PRO A 223 -9.98 -3.51 0.17
C PRO A 223 -8.66 -3.08 0.81
N ALA A 224 -8.02 -1.99 0.35
CA ALA A 224 -6.70 -1.61 0.87
C ALA A 224 -6.73 -1.26 2.36
N VAL A 225 -7.81 -0.66 2.87
CA VAL A 225 -8.00 -0.33 4.29
C VAL A 225 -7.84 -1.56 5.17
N TRP A 226 -8.42 -2.68 4.75
CA TRP A 226 -8.35 -3.94 5.49
C TRP A 226 -6.93 -4.49 5.58
N THR A 227 -6.08 -4.21 4.60
CA THR A 227 -4.67 -4.60 4.66
C THR A 227 -3.94 -3.84 5.78
N SER A 228 -4.23 -2.56 5.96
CA SER A 228 -3.65 -1.75 7.05
C SER A 228 -4.10 -2.24 8.43
N ILE A 229 -5.37 -2.59 8.57
CA ILE A 229 -5.93 -3.20 9.78
C ILE A 229 -5.26 -4.55 10.04
N TRP A 230 -5.12 -5.39 9.02
CA TRP A 230 -4.49 -6.70 9.15
C TRP A 230 -3.03 -6.60 9.61
N MET A 231 -2.26 -5.65 9.04
CA MET A 231 -0.87 -5.40 9.42
C MET A 231 -0.70 -4.87 10.85
N THR A 232 -1.78 -4.50 11.56
CA THR A 232 -1.68 -4.23 13.01
C THR A 232 -1.23 -5.45 13.80
N LYS A 233 -1.49 -6.66 13.28
CA LYS A 233 -1.05 -7.96 13.80
C LYS A 233 0.14 -8.52 13.01
N ALA A 234 1.00 -7.66 12.48
CA ALA A 234 2.07 -8.04 11.55
C ALA A 234 2.78 -9.34 11.97
N PRO A 235 2.96 -10.28 11.04
CA PRO A 235 3.50 -11.59 11.34
C PRO A 235 4.97 -11.48 11.75
N ARG A 236 5.38 -12.41 12.61
CA ARG A 236 6.76 -12.59 13.03
C ARG A 236 7.21 -13.99 12.67
N ILE A 237 8.52 -14.18 12.56
CA ILE A 237 9.09 -15.51 12.51
C ILE A 237 9.37 -15.94 13.95
N GLU A 238 8.74 -17.03 14.37
CA GLU A 238 9.04 -17.75 15.59
C GLU A 238 10.10 -18.81 15.29
N THR A 239 11.13 -18.86 16.15
CA THR A 239 12.13 -19.92 16.09
C THR A 239 11.68 -21.11 16.95
N SER A 240 12.18 -22.30 16.66
CA SER A 240 11.90 -23.51 17.46
C SER A 240 12.34 -23.40 18.93
N ALA A 241 13.21 -22.44 19.27
CA ALA A 241 13.58 -22.12 20.65
C ALA A 241 12.52 -21.26 21.38
N ASP A 242 11.70 -20.52 20.65
CA ASP A 242 10.64 -19.65 21.20
C ASP A 242 9.28 -20.37 21.34
N ALA A 243 9.13 -21.52 20.69
CA ALA A 243 7.93 -22.35 20.76
C ALA A 243 7.75 -22.85 22.20
N LYS A 244 6.73 -22.34 22.90
CA LYS A 244 6.32 -22.88 24.20
C LYS A 244 6.13 -24.40 24.06
N PRO A 245 6.72 -25.21 24.96
CA PRO A 245 6.52 -26.65 24.90
C PRO A 245 5.03 -26.92 24.96
N LEU A 246 4.52 -27.60 23.93
CA LEU A 246 3.18 -28.17 23.94
C LEU A 246 3.05 -28.96 25.24
N LYS A 247 2.16 -28.54 26.14
CA LYS A 247 1.76 -29.36 27.27
C LYS A 247 1.14 -30.62 26.69
N LEU A 248 1.93 -31.68 26.57
CA LEU A 248 1.41 -33.03 26.45
C LEU A 248 0.55 -33.23 27.70
N SER A 249 -0.77 -33.32 27.54
CA SER A 249 -1.61 -33.84 28.61
C SER A 249 -1.24 -35.31 28.77
N THR A 250 -0.28 -35.59 29.64
CA THR A 250 -0.12 -36.92 30.21
C THR A 250 -1.39 -37.16 31.02
N GLY A 251 -2.36 -37.83 30.39
CA GLY A 251 -3.45 -38.47 31.11
C GLY A 251 -2.84 -39.59 31.94
N GLU A 252 -2.31 -39.24 33.11
CA GLU A 252 -2.07 -40.22 34.16
C GLU A 252 -3.43 -40.57 34.76
N ASN A 253 -3.77 -41.84 34.63
CA ASN A 253 -4.94 -42.45 35.23
C ASN A 253 -4.81 -42.40 36.76
N ASP A 254 -5.67 -41.63 37.40
CA ASP A 254 -5.96 -41.76 38.83
C ASP A 254 -6.68 -43.10 39.06
N MET A 255 -5.90 -44.15 39.27
CA MET A 255 -6.36 -45.43 39.81
C MET A 255 -6.29 -45.33 41.33
N GLU A 256 -7.31 -44.70 41.94
CA GLU A 256 -7.51 -44.75 43.39
C GLU A 256 -7.86 -46.19 43.80
N MET A 257 -6.91 -46.85 44.47
CA MET A 257 -7.19 -48.00 45.31
C MET A 257 -7.90 -47.50 46.58
N ASN A 258 -9.18 -47.86 46.70
CA ASN A 258 -9.90 -47.81 47.96
C ASN A 258 -9.55 -49.07 48.77
N ASP A 259 -8.76 -48.90 49.81
CA ASP A 259 -8.75 -49.76 51.02
C ASP A 259 -9.56 -49.07 52.13
#